data_AF-A0A9N9P3C1-F1
#
_entry.id   AF-A0A9N9P3C1-F1
#
_cell.length_a   1.000
_cell.length_b   1.000
_cell.length_c   1.000
_cell.angle_alpha   90.00
_cell.angle_beta   90.00
_cell.angle_gamma   90.00
#
_symmetry.space_group_name_H-M   'P 1'
#
loop_
_entity.id
_entity.type
_entity.pdbx_description
1 polymer ?
#
loop_
_entity_poly.entity_id
_entity_poly.type
_entity_poly.pdbx_seq_one_letter_code
_entity_poly.pdbx_strand_id
1 'polypeptide(L)'
;HIRGSAILHVGFVGVRKNGIVSGDDNGLAFYHNLYKVVMVNATETTRIMGRYPSPGPEISSKSKRPSTVFGLAPLPLGQLPHGSESFGLVAMLTPYKPYKFSKPKNVSSDPTAQSKSISGCLAWYPADKIQLDPDSPVVHTDPLLAFSW
;
A
#
# COMPACT_ATOMS: atom_id res chain seq x y z
N HIS A 1 7.48 -1.15 13.57
CA HIS A 1 7.23 -2.60 13.54
C HIS A 1 7.55 -3.23 14.88
N ILE A 2 6.94 -4.38 15.19
CA ILE A 2 7.23 -5.13 16.42
C ILE A 2 8.61 -5.78 16.27
N ARG A 3 9.35 -5.91 17.38
CA ARG A 3 10.64 -6.59 17.36
C ARG A 3 10.46 -8.04 16.90
N GLY A 4 11.21 -8.43 15.88
CA GLY A 4 11.16 -9.78 15.31
C GLY A 4 10.20 -9.94 14.12
N SER A 5 9.43 -8.92 13.76
CA SER A 5 8.60 -8.94 12.55
C SER A 5 9.43 -8.86 11.28
N ALA A 6 9.10 -9.68 10.27
CA ALA A 6 9.68 -9.55 8.94
C ALA A 6 9.04 -8.36 8.19
N ILE A 7 9.87 -7.49 7.62
CA ILE A 7 9.40 -6.40 6.74
C ILE A 7 9.21 -6.97 5.35
N LEU A 8 7.96 -7.01 4.88
CA LEU A 8 7.59 -7.58 3.59
C LEU A 8 7.49 -6.52 2.49
N HIS A 9 7.15 -5.28 2.87
CA HIS A 9 6.97 -4.18 1.92
C HIS A 9 7.74 -2.95 2.37
N VAL A 10 8.44 -2.28 1.46
CA VAL A 10 9.12 -1.02 1.69
C VAL A 10 9.14 -0.19 0.41
N GLY A 11 9.01 1.13 0.52
CA GLY A 11 9.12 2.01 -0.64
C GLY A 11 9.27 3.49 -0.29
N PHE A 12 9.91 4.25 -1.17
CA PHE A 12 10.04 5.70 -1.04
C PHE A 12 8.79 6.40 -1.57
N VAL A 13 8.35 7.44 -0.89
CA VAL A 13 7.09 8.13 -1.18
C VAL A 13 7.35 9.54 -1.70
N GLY A 14 6.72 9.85 -2.83
CA GLY A 14 6.61 11.20 -3.38
C GLY A 14 7.92 11.79 -3.92
N VAL A 15 7.79 13.01 -4.47
CA VAL A 15 8.88 13.72 -5.16
C VAL A 15 10.03 14.14 -4.25
N ARG A 16 9.73 14.42 -2.97
CA ARG A 16 10.72 14.91 -1.99
C ARG A 16 11.62 13.78 -1.46
N LYS A 17 11.26 12.51 -1.73
CA LYS A 17 11.98 11.29 -1.31
C LYS A 17 12.37 11.27 0.17
N ASN A 18 11.65 12.00 1.00
CA ASN A 18 11.86 12.07 2.44
C ASN A 18 10.82 11.21 3.20
N GLY A 19 9.83 10.66 2.49
CA GLY A 19 8.88 9.70 3.01
C GLY A 19 9.29 8.26 2.68
N ILE A 20 9.12 7.35 3.62
CA ILE A 20 9.22 5.90 3.43
C ILE A 20 7.93 5.26 3.93
N VAL A 21 7.39 4.30 3.20
CA VAL A 21 6.33 3.42 3.69
C VAL A 21 6.90 2.02 3.94
N SER A 22 6.39 1.34 4.95
CA SER A 22 6.83 0.01 5.37
C SER A 22 5.65 -0.84 5.85
N GLY A 23 5.69 -2.14 5.61
CA GLY A 23 4.67 -3.11 6.01
C GLY A 23 5.28 -4.43 6.44
N ASP A 24 4.77 -5.03 7.52
CA ASP A 24 5.28 -6.28 8.08
C ASP A 24 4.31 -7.47 7.96
N ASP A 25 4.85 -8.65 8.29
CA ASP A 25 4.17 -9.94 8.37
C ASP A 25 3.09 -10.03 9.47
N ASN A 26 3.07 -9.09 10.41
CA ASN A 26 2.03 -8.97 11.44
C ASN A 26 0.88 -8.04 11.00
N GLY A 27 0.92 -7.55 9.76
CA GLY A 27 -0.10 -6.68 9.19
C GLY A 27 -0.09 -5.25 9.76
N LEU A 28 1.02 -4.82 10.36
CA LEU A 28 1.27 -3.42 10.67
C LEU A 28 1.92 -2.76 9.45
N ALA A 29 1.46 -1.55 9.15
CA ALA A 29 2.12 -0.70 8.17
C ALA A 29 2.27 0.72 8.71
N PHE A 30 3.38 1.35 8.33
CA PHE A 30 3.77 2.68 8.79
C PHE A 30 4.21 3.55 7.63
N TYR A 31 3.96 4.85 7.79
CA TYR A 31 4.56 5.91 7.00
C TYR A 31 5.57 6.64 7.87
N HIS A 32 6.78 6.82 7.36
CA HIS A 32 7.89 7.48 8.04
C HIS A 32 8.24 8.72 7.24
N ASN A 33 8.16 9.89 7.85
CA ASN A 33 8.59 11.13 7.24
C ASN A 33 9.88 11.61 7.89
N LEU A 34 10.91 11.80 7.09
CA LEU A 34 12.22 12.26 7.51
C LEU A 34 12.31 13.76 7.28
N TYR A 35 12.74 14.49 8.31
CA TYR A 35 12.96 15.92 8.25
C TYR A 35 14.41 16.21 8.61
N LYS A 36 15.05 17.06 7.81
CA LYS A 36 16.39 17.57 8.08
C LYS A 36 16.35 19.09 8.02
N VAL A 37 16.56 19.75 9.15
CA VAL A 37 16.60 21.22 9.23
C VAL A 37 17.90 21.64 9.91
N VAL A 38 18.83 22.16 9.11
CA VAL A 38 20.13 22.85 9.36
C VAL A 38 21.11 22.23 10.38
N MET A 39 20.68 21.41 11.34
CA MET A 39 21.51 20.55 12.18
C MET A 39 20.71 19.43 12.87
N VAL A 40 19.39 19.43 12.73
CA VAL A 40 18.48 18.47 13.36
C VAL A 40 17.98 17.48 12.31
N ASN A 41 18.14 16.19 12.59
CA ASN A 41 17.45 15.10 11.90
C ASN A 41 16.30 14.63 12.78
N ALA A 42 15.09 14.60 12.24
CA ALA A 42 13.92 14.07 12.92
C ALA A 42 13.20 13.07 12.01
N THR A 43 12.52 12.11 12.61
CA THR A 43 11.68 11.15 11.90
C THR A 43 10.34 11.07 12.59
N GLU A 44 9.29 11.39 11.86
CA GLU A 44 7.92 11.20 12.29
C GLU A 44 7.41 9.87 11.74
N THR A 45 6.80 9.05 12.59
CA THR A 45 6.27 7.74 12.18
C THR A 45 4.79 7.68 12.49
N THR A 46 3.98 7.54 11.44
CA THR A 46 2.54 7.44 11.51
C THR A 46 2.12 6.03 11.13
N ARG A 47 1.35 5.37 11.98
CA ARG A 47 0.78 4.06 11.70
C ARG A 47 -0.41 4.21 10.75
N ILE A 48 -0.36 3.53 9.61
CA ILE A 48 -1.41 3.58 8.58
C ILE A 48 -2.33 2.34 8.64
N MET A 49 -1.82 1.20 9.11
CA MET A 49 -2.60 -0.04 9.24
C MET A 49 -2.08 -0.90 10.39
N GLY A 50 -2.93 -1.82 10.86
CA GLY A 50 -2.60 -2.78 11.90
C GLY A 50 -2.83 -2.25 13.32
N ARG A 51 -2.72 -3.17 14.29
CA ARG A 51 -2.87 -2.87 15.72
C ARG A 51 -1.75 -3.58 16.47
N TYR A 52 -1.22 -2.91 17.50
CA TYR A 52 -0.32 -3.58 18.42
C TYR A 52 -1.11 -4.59 19.27
N PRO A 53 -0.48 -5.70 19.69
CA PRO A 53 -1.03 -6.57 20.69
C PRO A 53 -1.40 -5.77 21.95
N SER A 54 -2.63 -5.95 22.44
CA SER A 54 -3.08 -5.33 23.69
C SER A 54 -2.66 -6.22 24.85
N PRO A 55 -2.01 -5.71 25.90
CA PRO A 55 -1.58 -6.51 27.05
C PRO A 55 -2.71 -6.88 28.02
N GLY A 56 -3.95 -6.42 27.78
CA GLY A 56 -5.10 -6.70 28.64
C GLY A 56 -5.97 -7.87 28.17
N PRO A 57 -6.77 -8.48 29.07
CA PRO A 57 -7.74 -9.50 28.70
C PRO A 57 -8.70 -8.95 27.63
N GLU A 58 -9.02 -9.74 26.61
CA GLU A 58 -9.96 -9.34 25.56
C GLU A 58 -11.38 -9.24 26.13
N ILE A 59 -11.74 -8.10 26.70
CA ILE A 59 -13.08 -7.83 27.26
C ILE A 59 -14.17 -7.86 26.16
N SER A 60 -13.79 -7.88 24.88
CA SER A 60 -14.72 -7.95 23.75
C SER A 60 -14.86 -9.38 23.21
N SER A 61 -16.05 -9.96 23.35
CA SER A 61 -16.48 -11.27 22.80
C SER A 61 -16.45 -11.40 21.27
N LYS A 62 -15.91 -10.41 20.55
CA LYS A 62 -15.74 -10.46 19.10
C LYS A 62 -14.27 -10.69 18.80
N SER A 63 -13.92 -11.90 18.37
CA SER A 63 -12.63 -12.24 17.74
C SER A 63 -12.25 -11.13 16.74
N LYS A 64 -11.27 -10.30 17.11
CA LYS A 64 -10.82 -9.21 16.23
C LYS A 64 -10.11 -9.83 15.04
N ARG A 65 -10.62 -9.57 13.84
CA ARG A 65 -10.00 -10.09 12.61
C ARG A 65 -8.56 -9.57 12.52
N PRO A 66 -7.57 -10.44 12.25
CA PRO A 66 -6.19 -10.02 12.09
C PRO A 66 -6.07 -9.04 10.92
N SER A 67 -5.18 -8.06 11.07
CA SER A 67 -4.79 -7.19 9.97
C SER A 67 -3.79 -7.94 9.08
N THR A 68 -3.86 -7.77 7.77
CA THR A 68 -2.92 -8.34 6.82
C THR A 68 -2.73 -7.39 5.65
N VAL A 69 -1.50 -7.26 5.16
CA VAL A 69 -1.13 -6.40 4.03
C VAL A 69 -0.55 -7.28 2.93
N PHE A 70 -1.31 -7.50 1.86
CA PHE A 70 -0.85 -8.31 0.71
C PHE A 70 0.05 -7.51 -0.23
N GLY A 71 -0.21 -6.22 -0.36
CA GLY A 71 0.60 -5.33 -1.17
C GLY A 71 0.61 -3.93 -0.58
N LEU A 72 1.75 -3.26 -0.69
CA LEU A 72 1.93 -1.88 -0.29
C LEU A 72 2.94 -1.24 -1.26
N ALA A 73 2.48 -0.39 -2.17
CA ALA A 73 3.36 0.26 -3.13
C ALA A 73 3.10 1.78 -3.20
N PRO A 74 4.14 2.62 -3.03
CA PRO A 74 4.04 4.03 -3.34
C PRO A 74 3.90 4.26 -4.85
N LEU A 75 3.23 5.34 -5.23
CA LEU A 75 3.17 5.76 -6.63
C LEU A 75 4.59 6.12 -7.11
N PRO A 76 5.13 5.43 -8.13
CA PRO A 76 6.44 5.76 -8.70
C PRO A 76 6.39 7.09 -9.45
N LEU A 77 7.55 7.74 -9.51
CA LEU A 77 7.73 8.94 -10.31
C LEU A 77 7.76 8.56 -11.80
N GLY A 78 6.95 9.24 -12.59
CA GLY A 78 6.85 9.06 -14.03
C GLY A 78 7.90 9.85 -14.81
N GLN A 79 7.84 9.74 -16.14
CA GLN A 79 8.65 10.57 -17.04
C GLN A 79 8.16 12.01 -17.09
N LEU A 80 6.92 12.25 -16.67
CA LEU A 80 6.28 13.54 -16.64
C LEU A 80 5.90 13.93 -15.22
N PRO A 81 6.16 15.18 -14.81
CA PRO A 81 5.61 15.69 -13.56
C PRO A 81 4.08 15.62 -13.60
N HIS A 82 3.49 14.85 -12.69
CA HIS A 82 2.04 14.74 -12.57
C HIS A 82 1.58 15.20 -11.18
N GLY A 83 0.43 15.87 -11.11
CA GLY A 83 -0.08 16.43 -9.85
C GLY A 83 -0.21 15.39 -8.74
N SER A 84 -0.53 14.14 -9.09
CA SER A 84 -0.63 13.01 -8.16
C SER A 84 0.66 12.73 -7.36
N GLU A 85 1.83 13.03 -7.93
CA GLU A 85 3.13 12.73 -7.32
C GLU A 85 3.41 13.61 -6.10
N SER A 86 2.78 14.79 -6.05
CA SER A 86 2.90 15.72 -4.92
C SER A 86 2.13 15.24 -3.68
N PHE A 87 1.14 14.36 -3.84
CA PHE A 87 0.33 13.86 -2.74
C PHE A 87 0.95 12.67 -2.01
N GLY A 88 2.03 12.09 -2.54
CA GLY A 88 2.68 10.94 -1.90
C GLY A 88 1.75 9.72 -1.80
N LEU A 89 1.02 9.42 -2.88
CA LEU A 89 0.04 8.34 -2.89
C LEU A 89 0.71 6.98 -2.64
N VAL A 90 0.05 6.16 -1.81
CA VAL A 90 0.45 4.78 -1.54
C VAL A 90 -0.77 3.87 -1.69
N ALA A 91 -0.66 2.87 -2.55
CA ALA A 91 -1.65 1.81 -2.67
C ALA A 91 -1.42 0.74 -1.60
N MET A 92 -2.50 0.24 -1.01
CA MET A 92 -2.48 -0.82 -0.02
C MET A 92 -3.56 -1.85 -0.31
N LEU A 93 -3.18 -3.12 -0.37
CA LEU A 93 -4.08 -4.26 -0.61
C LEU A 93 -4.28 -5.06 0.68
N THR A 94 -5.53 -5.19 1.13
CA THR A 94 -5.91 -5.88 2.37
C THR A 94 -7.13 -6.81 2.19
N PRO A 95 -7.14 -8.04 2.74
CA PRO A 95 -8.14 -9.06 2.44
C PRO A 95 -9.60 -8.69 2.69
N TYR A 96 -9.86 -7.61 3.45
CA TYR A 96 -11.20 -7.29 3.96
C TYR A 96 -11.74 -5.91 3.57
N LYS A 97 -11.05 -5.15 2.70
CA LYS A 97 -11.56 -3.85 2.20
C LYS A 97 -11.22 -3.61 0.72
N PRO A 98 -11.97 -4.17 -0.24
CA PRO A 98 -12.17 -3.47 -1.49
C PRO A 98 -13.16 -2.31 -1.23
N TYR A 99 -12.82 -1.08 -1.59
CA TYR A 99 -13.86 -0.09 -1.90
C TYR A 99 -14.84 -0.77 -2.87
N LYS A 100 -16.14 -0.75 -2.57
CA LYS A 100 -17.17 -1.48 -3.32
C LYS A 100 -17.23 -0.98 -4.78
N PHE A 101 -16.44 -1.58 -5.66
CA PHE A 101 -16.84 -1.79 -7.04
C PHE A 101 -17.26 -3.27 -7.17
N SER A 102 -18.38 -3.48 -7.84
CA SER A 102 -19.10 -4.74 -7.99
C SER A 102 -18.19 -5.97 -8.12
N LYS A 103 -18.33 -6.92 -7.19
CA LYS A 103 -17.76 -8.27 -7.34
C LYS A 103 -18.38 -8.95 -8.56
N PRO A 104 -17.62 -9.66 -9.42
CA PRO A 104 -18.21 -10.77 -10.15
C PRO A 104 -18.62 -11.83 -9.12
N LYS A 105 -19.91 -12.19 -9.11
CA LYS A 105 -20.43 -13.30 -8.32
C LYS A 105 -19.76 -14.58 -8.81
N ASN A 106 -18.80 -15.11 -8.06
CA ASN A 106 -18.49 -16.55 -7.92
C ASN A 106 -17.20 -16.73 -7.10
N VAL A 107 -17.31 -16.54 -5.78
CA VAL A 107 -16.42 -17.24 -4.86
C VAL A 107 -17.34 -18.05 -3.95
N SER A 108 -17.57 -19.29 -4.35
CA SER A 108 -18.27 -20.27 -3.51
C SER A 108 -17.45 -20.44 -2.23
N SER A 109 -17.98 -19.92 -1.12
CA SER A 109 -17.44 -20.15 0.21
C SER A 109 -17.94 -21.52 0.68
N ASP A 110 -17.27 -22.57 0.24
CA ASP A 110 -17.47 -23.92 0.78
C ASP A 110 -16.81 -23.98 2.18
N PRO A 111 -17.59 -24.17 3.26
CA PRO A 111 -17.07 -24.19 4.64
C PRO A 111 -16.22 -25.43 4.96
N THR A 112 -16.10 -26.38 4.03
CA THR A 112 -15.31 -27.61 4.21
C THR A 112 -13.96 -27.62 3.48
N ALA A 113 -13.68 -26.61 2.64
CA ALA A 113 -12.40 -26.51 1.96
C ALA A 113 -11.31 -26.02 2.93
N GLN A 114 -10.25 -26.83 3.11
CA GLN A 114 -8.98 -26.44 3.71
C GLN A 114 -8.66 -24.99 3.36
N SER A 115 -8.35 -24.18 4.37
CA SER A 115 -7.94 -22.76 4.28
C SER A 115 -7.29 -22.47 2.92
N LYS A 116 -8.07 -21.95 1.96
CA LYS A 116 -7.50 -21.48 0.70
C LYS A 116 -6.61 -20.30 1.07
N SER A 117 -5.30 -20.48 0.91
CA SER A 117 -4.33 -19.40 1.08
C SER A 117 -4.75 -18.27 0.15
N ILE A 118 -5.17 -17.14 0.73
CA ILE A 118 -5.55 -15.95 -0.01
C ILE A 118 -4.29 -15.12 -0.23
N SER A 119 -4.04 -14.75 -1.48
CA SER A 119 -2.91 -13.92 -1.88
C SER A 119 -3.45 -12.67 -2.57
N GLY A 120 -2.54 -11.79 -2.97
CA GLY A 120 -2.87 -10.66 -3.81
C GLY A 120 -1.63 -9.85 -4.12
N CYS A 121 -1.67 -9.14 -5.25
CA CYS A 121 -0.60 -8.23 -5.63
C CYS A 121 -1.20 -6.93 -6.17
N LEU A 122 -0.40 -5.87 -6.17
CA LEU A 122 -0.74 -4.58 -6.73
C LEU A 122 0.49 -4.00 -7.43
N ALA A 123 0.28 -3.21 -8.48
CA ALA A 123 1.33 -2.54 -9.22
C ALA A 123 0.84 -1.20 -9.77
N TRP A 124 1.74 -0.22 -9.80
CA TRP A 124 1.49 1.09 -10.39
C TRP A 124 2.06 1.15 -11.81
N TYR A 125 1.29 1.73 -12.72
CA TYR A 125 1.80 2.35 -13.94
C TYR A 125 1.94 3.86 -13.67
N PRO A 126 3.15 4.45 -13.80
CA PRO A 126 3.35 5.86 -13.55
C PRO A 126 2.65 6.75 -14.59
N ALA A 127 2.62 8.06 -14.34
CA ALA A 127 2.27 9.02 -15.38
C ALA A 127 3.35 8.98 -16.49
N ASP A 128 2.94 8.95 -17.75
CA ASP A 128 3.88 8.78 -18.85
C ASP A 128 3.49 9.61 -20.07
N LYS A 129 4.47 9.81 -20.96
CA LYS A 129 4.25 10.38 -22.29
C LYS A 129 4.34 9.25 -23.30
N ILE A 130 3.28 9.04 -24.05
CA ILE A 130 3.25 8.04 -25.09
C ILE A 130 3.22 8.76 -26.43
N GLN A 131 4.21 8.46 -27.26
CA GLN A 131 4.26 8.84 -28.66
C GLN A 131 4.47 7.55 -29.45
N LEU A 132 3.44 7.13 -30.19
CA LEU A 132 3.45 5.83 -30.88
C LEU A 132 4.36 5.87 -32.12
N ASP A 133 4.25 6.95 -32.87
CA ASP A 133 5.06 7.25 -34.05
C ASP A 133 5.59 8.70 -33.99
N PRO A 134 6.71 9.04 -34.67
CA PRO A 134 7.27 10.39 -34.66
C PRO A 134 6.28 11.48 -35.08
N ASP A 135 5.35 11.15 -35.99
CA ASP A 135 4.33 12.07 -36.51
C ASP A 135 3.03 12.06 -35.68
N SER A 136 2.89 11.13 -34.73
CA SER A 136 1.72 11.03 -33.87
C SER A 136 1.74 12.08 -32.75
N PRO A 137 0.58 12.59 -32.30
CA PRO A 137 0.52 13.51 -31.17
C PRO A 137 1.00 12.81 -29.90
N VAL A 138 1.75 13.55 -29.06
CA VAL A 138 2.14 13.06 -27.74
C VAL A 138 0.90 13.01 -26.86
N VAL A 139 0.60 11.83 -26.34
CA VAL A 139 -0.48 11.60 -25.38
C VAL A 139 0.10 11.52 -23.97
N HIS A 140 -0.53 12.22 -23.04
CA HIS A 140 -0.21 12.16 -21.62
C HIS A 140 -1.13 11.17 -20.93
N THR A 141 -0.59 10.28 -20.11
CA THR A 141 -1.39 9.32 -19.34
C THR A 141 -1.33 9.62 -17.85
N ASP A 142 -2.48 9.53 -17.20
CA ASP A 142 -2.58 9.52 -15.74
C ASP A 142 -2.00 8.22 -15.16
N PRO A 143 -1.54 8.22 -13.90
CA PRO A 143 -1.07 7.00 -13.27
C PRO A 143 -2.23 6.01 -13.05
N LEU A 144 -1.95 4.73 -13.29
CA LEU A 144 -2.93 3.65 -13.17
C LEU A 144 -2.50 2.66 -12.10
N LEU A 145 -3.48 2.16 -11.33
CA LEU A 145 -3.27 1.12 -10.33
C LEU A 145 -3.90 -0.18 -10.80
N ALA A 146 -3.09 -1.22 -10.95
CA ALA A 146 -3.54 -2.59 -11.18
C ALA A 146 -3.44 -3.41 -9.90
N PHE A 147 -4.39 -4.33 -9.68
CA PHE A 147 -4.36 -5.25 -8.54
C PHE A 147 -5.06 -6.57 -8.86
N SER A 148 -4.67 -7.64 -8.16
CA SER A 148 -5.31 -8.96 -8.24
C SER A 148 -5.36 -9.64 -6.87
N TRP A 149 -6.27 -10.61 -6.72
CA TRP A 149 -6.51 -11.43 -5.53
C TRP A 149 -6.46 -12.91 -5.88
#